data_AF-A0A5J6U546-F1
#
_entry.id   AF-A0A5J6U546-F1
#
_cell.length_a   1.000
_cell.length_b   1.000
_cell.length_c   1.000
_cell.angle_alpha   90.00
_cell.angle_beta   90.00
_cell.angle_gamma   90.00
#
_symmetry.space_group_name_H-M   'P 1'
#
loop_
_entity.id
_entity.type
_entity.pdbx_description
1 polymer ?
#
loop_
_entity_poly.entity_id
_entity_poly.type
_entity_poly.pdbx_seq_one_letter_code
_entity_poly.pdbx_strand_id
1 'polypeptide(L)'
;MGRRKTRTDALRGEVLAVAARLLEAGGTGAVTTRAVAAGARTSQAAVNELFGGKAGLARALFAEGFARLAADLRALEPTGDPEADVLELALAVRSFARRAPHLHEVMFSRPFAEFRPEPADGRAAGEIHAIVVGRVAAVLGPETAEDAAIGLFATVQGLLALDASALLGGPEAADRRFRRTVTATLRGLAGAASPDPEESP
;
A
#
# COMPACT_ATOMS: atom_id res chain seq x y z
N MET A 1 -17.72 28.01 -16.13
CA MET A 1 -17.34 27.38 -14.84
C MET A 1 -16.13 26.43 -14.92
N GLY A 2 -15.73 25.87 -16.08
CA GLY A 2 -14.63 24.87 -16.17
C GLY A 2 -13.21 25.37 -15.85
N ARG A 3 -12.83 26.58 -16.28
CA ARG A 3 -11.43 27.08 -16.15
C ARG A 3 -10.96 27.32 -14.71
N ARG A 4 -11.86 27.66 -13.78
CA ARG A 4 -11.53 27.79 -12.35
C ARG A 4 -11.32 26.41 -11.71
N LYS A 5 -12.22 25.46 -11.96
CA LYS A 5 -12.13 24.09 -11.43
C LYS A 5 -10.82 23.41 -11.85
N THR A 6 -10.46 23.47 -13.13
CA THR A 6 -9.20 22.92 -13.65
C THR A 6 -7.96 23.54 -12.99
N ARG A 7 -7.98 24.85 -12.69
CA ARG A 7 -6.88 25.52 -12.00
C ARG A 7 -6.76 25.09 -10.54
N THR A 8 -7.89 24.86 -9.88
CA THR A 8 -7.94 24.31 -8.51
C THR A 8 -7.41 22.88 -8.47
N ASP A 9 -7.80 22.04 -9.43
CA ASP A 9 -7.34 20.65 -9.52
C ASP A 9 -5.83 20.57 -9.79
N ALA A 10 -5.31 21.42 -10.69
CA ALA A 10 -3.87 21.51 -10.96
C ALA A 10 -3.08 21.95 -9.73
N LEU A 11 -3.57 22.95 -8.98
CA LEU A 11 -2.95 23.40 -7.74
C LEU A 11 -2.99 22.30 -6.66
N ARG A 12 -4.11 21.58 -6.54
CA ARG A 12 -4.23 20.43 -5.64
C ARG A 12 -3.16 19.37 -5.95
N GLY A 13 -2.96 19.06 -7.23
CA GLY A 13 -1.92 18.15 -7.69
C GLY A 13 -0.50 18.64 -7.35
N GLU A 14 -0.19 19.91 -7.60
CA GLU A 14 1.13 20.50 -7.27
C GLU A 14 1.42 20.44 -5.76
N VAL A 15 0.44 20.82 -4.94
CA VAL A 15 0.54 20.77 -3.47
C VAL A 15 0.79 19.35 -2.96
N LEU A 16 0.06 18.35 -3.50
CA LEU A 16 0.26 16.95 -3.12
C LEU A 16 1.63 16.43 -3.57
N ALA A 17 2.08 16.77 -4.77
CA ALA A 17 3.40 16.39 -5.26
C ALA A 17 4.54 16.98 -4.40
N VAL A 18 4.39 18.23 -3.94
CA VAL A 18 5.33 18.84 -2.99
C VAL A 18 5.29 18.11 -1.64
N ALA A 19 4.11 17.80 -1.12
CA ALA A 19 3.97 17.08 0.14
C ALA A 19 4.64 15.69 0.07
N ALA A 20 4.48 14.97 -1.05
CA ALA A 20 5.13 13.67 -1.27
C ALA A 20 6.66 13.80 -1.29
N ARG A 21 7.22 14.81 -1.99
CA ARG A 21 8.66 15.06 -1.98
C ARG A 21 9.21 15.42 -0.61
N LEU A 22 8.47 16.21 0.17
CA LEU A 22 8.86 16.54 1.55
C LEU A 22 8.84 15.29 2.44
N LEU A 23 7.82 14.44 2.27
CA LEU A 23 7.72 13.16 2.96
C LEU A 23 8.89 12.24 2.63
N GLU A 24 9.25 12.14 1.35
CA GLU A 24 10.40 11.35 0.88
C GLU A 24 11.73 11.87 1.43
N ALA A 25 11.89 13.19 1.55
CA ALA A 25 13.15 13.82 1.98
C ALA A 25 13.36 13.83 3.50
N GLY A 26 12.29 13.90 4.31
CA GLY A 26 12.41 14.13 5.75
C GLY A 26 11.32 13.49 6.60
N GLY A 27 10.63 12.49 6.05
CA GLY A 27 9.57 11.76 6.74
C GLY A 27 8.38 12.63 7.12
N THR A 28 7.54 12.11 8.01
CA THR A 28 6.26 12.74 8.41
C THR A 28 6.44 14.09 9.09
N GLY A 29 7.58 14.30 9.76
CA GLY A 29 7.94 15.57 10.41
C GLY A 29 8.17 16.72 9.42
N ALA A 30 8.68 16.42 8.22
CA ALA A 30 8.92 17.43 7.19
C ALA A 30 7.62 17.94 6.53
N VAL A 31 6.53 17.16 6.62
CA VAL A 31 5.23 17.52 6.03
C VAL A 31 4.48 18.48 6.97
N THR A 32 4.68 19.77 6.76
CA THR A 32 3.92 20.84 7.42
C THR A 32 3.19 21.70 6.39
N THR A 33 2.04 22.27 6.75
CA THR A 33 1.28 23.18 5.88
C THR A 33 2.13 24.36 5.40
N ARG A 34 3.02 24.87 6.26
CA ARG A 34 4.00 25.91 5.92
C ARG A 34 5.01 25.44 4.88
N ALA A 35 5.67 24.30 5.10
CA ALA A 35 6.68 23.77 4.18
C ALA A 35 6.07 23.43 2.82
N VAL A 36 4.88 22.82 2.83
CA VAL A 36 4.12 22.48 1.62
C VAL A 36 3.70 23.73 0.86
N ALA A 37 3.15 24.74 1.54
CA ALA A 37 2.77 26.00 0.91
C ALA A 37 3.96 26.70 0.26
N ALA A 38 5.10 26.75 0.96
CA ALA A 38 6.33 27.32 0.44
C ALA A 38 6.84 26.56 -0.80
N GLY A 39 6.89 25.22 -0.73
CA GLY A 39 7.35 24.39 -1.85
C GLY A 39 6.43 24.42 -3.06
N ALA A 40 5.12 24.60 -2.85
CA ALA A 40 4.12 24.74 -3.91
C ALA A 40 3.91 26.20 -4.36
N ARG A 41 4.71 27.14 -3.83
CA ARG A 41 4.62 28.59 -4.11
C ARG A 41 3.18 29.14 -3.96
N THR A 42 2.51 28.71 -2.90
CA THR A 42 1.14 29.12 -2.56
C THR A 42 1.06 29.57 -1.10
N SER A 43 -0.10 30.03 -0.64
CA SER A 43 -0.31 30.43 0.74
C SER A 43 -0.71 29.23 1.63
N GLN A 44 -0.39 29.31 2.93
CA GLN A 44 -0.88 28.31 3.90
C GLN A 44 -2.40 28.28 3.96
N ALA A 45 -3.06 29.44 3.80
CA ALA A 45 -4.51 29.54 3.75
C ALA A 45 -5.08 28.71 2.58
N ALA A 46 -4.46 28.78 1.40
CA ALA A 46 -4.87 27.98 0.25
C ALA A 46 -4.64 26.47 0.47
N VAL A 47 -3.54 26.07 1.10
CA VAL A 47 -3.33 24.65 1.48
C VAL A 47 -4.39 24.19 2.47
N ASN A 48 -4.71 25.00 3.47
CA ASN A 48 -5.76 24.70 4.44
C ASN A 48 -7.15 24.63 3.81
N GLU A 49 -7.45 25.50 2.85
CA GLU A 49 -8.72 25.47 2.09
C GLU A 49 -8.82 24.21 1.23
N LEU A 50 -7.74 23.81 0.54
CA LEU A 50 -7.74 22.67 -0.36
C LEU A 50 -7.75 21.31 0.37
N PHE A 51 -7.01 21.22 1.47
CA PHE A 51 -6.72 19.96 2.16
C PHE A 51 -7.17 19.91 3.62
N GLY A 52 -7.78 20.96 4.18
CA GLY A 52 -8.17 20.96 5.59
C GLY A 52 -6.96 20.91 6.55
N GLY A 53 -5.80 21.40 6.12
CA GLY A 53 -4.58 21.46 6.92
C GLY A 53 -3.77 20.16 6.93
N LYS A 54 -3.04 19.92 8.04
CA LYS A 54 -2.08 18.80 8.12
C LYS A 54 -2.76 17.43 8.04
N ALA A 55 -3.91 17.26 8.71
CA ALA A 55 -4.65 16.01 8.72
C ALA A 55 -5.15 15.60 7.31
N GLY A 56 -5.66 16.54 6.52
CA GLY A 56 -6.09 16.19 5.16
C GLY A 56 -4.95 16.18 4.13
N LEU A 57 -3.79 16.82 4.39
CA LEU A 57 -2.56 16.50 3.67
C LEU A 57 -2.12 15.05 3.92
N ALA A 58 -2.18 14.59 5.18
CA ALA A 58 -1.90 13.20 5.51
C ALA A 58 -2.89 12.23 4.82
N ARG A 59 -4.19 12.55 4.79
CA ARG A 59 -5.20 11.80 4.03
C ARG A 59 -4.88 11.74 2.54
N ALA A 60 -4.46 12.85 1.95
CA ALA A 60 -4.11 12.89 0.54
C ALA A 60 -2.84 12.06 0.24
N LEU A 61 -1.84 12.09 1.13
CA LEU A 61 -0.64 11.25 1.02
C LEU A 61 -0.95 9.77 1.22
N PHE A 62 -1.87 9.43 2.12
CA PHE A 62 -2.38 8.09 2.29
C PHE A 62 -3.04 7.59 0.99
N ALA A 63 -3.95 8.37 0.42
CA ALA A 63 -4.61 8.04 -0.85
C ALA A 63 -3.60 7.93 -2.01
N GLU A 64 -2.61 8.82 -2.08
CA GLU A 64 -1.52 8.77 -3.06
C GLU A 64 -0.69 7.48 -2.94
N GLY A 65 -0.35 7.07 -1.72
CA GLY A 65 0.39 5.83 -1.48
C GLY A 65 -0.37 4.61 -1.99
N PHE A 66 -1.67 4.50 -1.66
CA PHE A 66 -2.53 3.43 -2.19
C PHE A 66 -2.68 3.50 -3.71
N ALA A 67 -2.82 4.70 -4.29
CA ALA A 67 -2.93 4.85 -5.75
C ALA A 67 -1.65 4.41 -6.49
N ARG A 68 -0.48 4.75 -5.96
CA ARG A 68 0.82 4.31 -6.51
C ARG A 68 0.98 2.79 -6.42
N LEU A 69 0.69 2.21 -5.25
CA LEU A 69 0.77 0.75 -5.08
C LEU A 69 -0.24 0.03 -5.98
N ALA A 70 -1.48 0.51 -6.07
CA ALA A 70 -2.47 -0.04 -6.99
C ALA A 70 -1.99 0.00 -8.45
N ALA A 71 -1.29 1.07 -8.85
CA ALA A 71 -0.67 1.15 -10.17
C ALA A 71 0.44 0.12 -10.38
N ASP A 72 1.32 -0.07 -9.40
CA ASP A 72 2.36 -1.10 -9.45
C ASP A 72 1.75 -2.50 -9.59
N LEU A 73 0.71 -2.82 -8.81
CA LEU A 73 0.06 -4.14 -8.85
C LEU A 73 -0.73 -4.38 -10.14
N ARG A 74 -1.39 -3.34 -10.67
CA ARG A 74 -2.15 -3.44 -11.93
C ARG A 74 -1.25 -3.68 -13.15
N ALA A 75 -0.01 -3.23 -13.09
CA ALA A 75 0.96 -3.41 -14.17
C ALA A 75 1.52 -4.84 -14.26
N LEU A 76 1.18 -5.72 -13.30
CA LEU A 76 1.61 -7.11 -13.30
C LEU A 76 0.69 -7.96 -14.20
N GLU A 77 1.27 -8.48 -15.27
CA GLU A 77 0.59 -9.41 -16.17
C GLU A 77 0.57 -10.83 -15.58
N PRO A 78 -0.54 -11.59 -15.72
CA PRO A 78 -0.57 -13.00 -15.36
C PRO A 78 0.54 -13.78 -16.07
N THR A 79 1.27 -14.61 -15.31
CA THR A 79 2.33 -15.47 -15.85
C THR A 79 1.82 -16.84 -16.33
N GLY A 80 0.58 -17.19 -15.95
CA GLY A 80 -0.01 -18.52 -16.18
C GLY A 80 0.24 -19.52 -15.06
N ASP A 81 1.06 -19.15 -14.07
CA ASP A 81 1.22 -19.88 -12.81
C ASP A 81 0.58 -19.05 -11.67
N PRO A 82 -0.60 -19.47 -11.15
CA PRO A 82 -1.29 -18.74 -10.08
C PRO A 82 -0.46 -18.54 -8.81
N GLU A 83 0.39 -19.50 -8.43
CA GLU A 83 1.24 -19.35 -7.23
C GLU A 83 2.33 -18.30 -7.48
N ALA A 84 2.94 -18.32 -8.66
CA ALA A 84 3.92 -17.32 -9.06
C ALA A 84 3.30 -15.91 -9.11
N ASP A 85 2.08 -15.79 -9.63
CA ASP A 85 1.36 -14.50 -9.70
C ASP A 85 1.11 -13.89 -8.31
N VAL A 86 0.78 -14.72 -7.30
CA VAL A 86 0.66 -14.24 -5.91
C VAL A 86 2.02 -13.82 -5.34
N LEU A 87 3.09 -14.56 -5.66
CA LEU A 87 4.43 -14.18 -5.23
C LEU A 87 4.89 -12.86 -5.85
N GLU A 88 4.60 -12.61 -7.13
CA GLU A 88 4.90 -11.35 -7.81
C GLU A 88 4.16 -10.16 -7.19
N LEU A 89 2.90 -10.33 -6.77
CA LEU A 89 2.20 -9.31 -5.97
C LEU A 89 2.97 -8.97 -4.69
N ALA A 90 3.39 -9.98 -3.92
CA ALA A 90 4.15 -9.76 -2.68
C ALA A 90 5.49 -9.06 -2.92
N LEU A 91 6.19 -9.42 -4.01
CA LEU A 91 7.45 -8.78 -4.41
C LEU A 91 7.25 -7.33 -4.84
N ALA A 92 6.15 -7.02 -5.55
CA ALA A 92 5.81 -5.65 -5.92
C ALA A 92 5.51 -4.79 -4.68
N VAL A 93 4.76 -5.31 -3.70
CA VAL A 93 4.54 -4.64 -2.41
C VAL A 93 5.87 -4.38 -1.68
N ARG A 94 6.79 -5.35 -1.67
CA ARG A 94 8.12 -5.17 -1.08
C ARG A 94 8.95 -4.12 -1.80
N SER A 95 8.93 -4.13 -3.13
CA SER A 95 9.60 -3.13 -3.96
C SER A 95 9.07 -1.73 -3.65
N PHE A 96 7.74 -1.58 -3.55
CA PHE A 96 7.12 -0.33 -3.15
C PHE A 96 7.58 0.13 -1.77
N ALA A 97 7.54 -0.75 -0.77
CA ALA A 97 7.97 -0.43 0.60
C ALA A 97 9.45 0.02 0.67
N ARG A 98 10.31 -0.53 -0.17
CA ARG A 98 11.73 -0.14 -0.28
C ARG A 98 11.93 1.18 -1.02
N ARG A 99 11.19 1.41 -2.11
CA ARG A 99 11.29 2.64 -2.92
C ARG A 99 10.64 3.85 -2.27
N ALA A 100 9.59 3.64 -1.48
CA ALA A 100 8.79 4.69 -0.86
C ALA A 100 8.49 4.39 0.63
N PRO A 101 9.52 4.24 1.48
CA PRO A 101 9.35 3.77 2.87
C PRO A 101 8.46 4.68 3.71
N HIS A 102 8.57 6.00 3.55
CA HIS A 102 7.73 6.95 4.28
C HIS A 102 6.27 6.96 3.80
N LEU A 103 6.00 6.71 2.52
CA LEU A 103 4.61 6.53 2.06
C LEU A 103 4.02 5.22 2.58
N HIS A 104 4.81 4.14 2.58
CA HIS A 104 4.40 2.87 3.19
C HIS A 104 4.09 3.03 4.69
N GLU A 105 4.92 3.76 5.43
CA GLU A 105 4.68 4.12 6.83
C GLU A 105 3.35 4.87 7.00
N VAL A 106 3.07 5.87 6.15
CA VAL A 106 1.81 6.61 6.16
C VAL A 106 0.59 5.70 5.94
N MET A 107 0.71 4.71 5.06
CA MET A 107 -0.35 3.77 4.74
C MET A 107 -0.65 2.78 5.88
N PHE A 108 0.39 2.22 6.51
CA PHE A 108 0.23 1.03 7.36
C PHE A 108 0.61 1.23 8.84
N SER A 109 1.39 2.26 9.18
CA SER A 109 1.80 2.54 10.56
C SER A 109 1.01 3.68 11.22
N ARG A 110 0.14 4.35 10.45
CA ARG A 110 -0.69 5.49 10.90
C ARG A 110 0.10 6.52 11.74
N PRO A 111 1.23 7.05 11.23
CA PRO A 111 2.11 7.95 11.97
C PRO A 111 1.47 9.31 12.29
N PHE A 112 0.36 9.66 11.63
CA PHE A 112 -0.39 10.87 11.90
C PHE A 112 -1.55 10.57 12.86
N ALA A 113 -1.36 10.84 14.16
CA ALA A 113 -2.34 10.55 15.22
C ALA A 113 -3.74 11.17 14.98
N GLU A 114 -3.80 12.31 14.29
CA GLU A 114 -5.03 13.05 13.97
C GLU A 114 -5.76 12.50 12.73
N PHE A 115 -5.12 11.62 11.95
CA PHE A 115 -5.68 11.09 10.71
C PHE A 115 -6.40 9.75 10.95
N ARG A 116 -7.64 9.66 10.47
CA ARG A 116 -8.38 8.41 10.31
C ARG A 116 -8.88 8.30 8.86
N PRO A 117 -8.60 7.18 8.16
CA PRO A 117 -9.19 6.91 6.86
C PRO A 117 -10.71 6.81 6.98
N GLU A 118 -11.43 7.43 6.06
CA GLU A 118 -12.87 7.25 5.88
C GLU A 118 -13.15 6.21 4.78
N PRO A 119 -14.34 5.59 4.71
CA PRO A 119 -14.68 4.67 3.63
C PRO A 119 -14.48 5.26 2.23
N ALA A 120 -14.69 6.57 2.07
CA ALA A 120 -14.48 7.30 0.83
C ALA A 120 -13.01 7.36 0.39
N ASP A 121 -12.06 7.23 1.33
CA ASP A 121 -10.62 7.17 1.05
C ASP A 121 -10.19 5.78 0.55
N GLY A 122 -11.09 4.81 0.57
CA GLY A 122 -10.81 3.39 0.33
C GLY A 122 -10.81 2.95 -1.13
N ARG A 123 -11.02 3.81 -2.13
CA ARG A 123 -11.13 3.35 -3.53
C ARG A 123 -9.90 2.57 -4.01
N ALA A 124 -8.70 3.14 -3.86
CA ALA A 124 -7.47 2.48 -4.26
C ALA A 124 -7.13 1.29 -3.35
N ALA A 125 -7.49 1.35 -2.06
CA ALA A 125 -7.36 0.22 -1.15
C ALA A 125 -8.27 -0.96 -1.56
N GLY A 126 -9.51 -0.68 -1.97
CA GLY A 126 -10.45 -1.67 -2.49
C GLY A 126 -10.01 -2.26 -3.82
N GLU A 127 -9.36 -1.48 -4.68
CA GLU A 127 -8.74 -2.01 -5.89
C GLU A 127 -7.59 -2.98 -5.59
N ILE A 128 -6.68 -2.62 -4.69
CA ILE A 128 -5.61 -3.52 -4.24
C ILE A 128 -6.20 -4.80 -3.65
N HIS A 129 -7.20 -4.67 -2.79
CA HIS A 129 -7.90 -5.80 -2.19
C HIS A 129 -8.48 -6.73 -3.27
N ALA A 130 -9.20 -6.17 -4.25
CA ALA A 130 -9.77 -6.95 -5.36
C ALA A 130 -8.69 -7.66 -6.19
N ILE A 131 -7.56 -7.00 -6.50
CA ILE A 131 -6.44 -7.62 -7.22
C ILE A 131 -5.87 -8.79 -6.42
N VAL A 132 -5.59 -8.58 -5.13
CA VAL A 132 -4.98 -9.60 -4.26
C VAL A 132 -5.92 -10.78 -4.09
N VAL A 133 -7.17 -10.55 -3.67
CA VAL A 133 -8.17 -11.61 -3.47
C VAL A 133 -8.41 -12.38 -4.77
N GLY A 134 -8.48 -11.69 -5.92
CA GLY A 134 -8.62 -12.35 -7.21
C GLY A 134 -7.48 -13.32 -7.55
N ARG A 135 -6.22 -12.97 -7.26
CA ARG A 135 -5.06 -13.85 -7.48
C ARG A 135 -4.99 -14.98 -6.47
N VAL A 136 -5.33 -14.70 -5.22
CA VAL A 136 -5.40 -15.72 -4.16
C VAL A 136 -6.50 -16.74 -4.48
N ALA A 137 -7.67 -16.29 -4.97
CA ALA A 137 -8.77 -17.17 -5.38
C ALA A 137 -8.40 -18.10 -6.55
N ALA A 138 -7.52 -17.67 -7.45
CA ALA A 138 -7.02 -18.52 -8.53
C ALA A 138 -6.15 -19.69 -8.04
N VAL A 139 -5.60 -19.61 -6.83
CA VAL A 139 -4.82 -20.69 -6.19
C VAL A 139 -5.69 -21.53 -5.25
N LEU A 140 -6.54 -20.88 -4.46
CA LEU A 140 -7.15 -21.46 -3.26
C LEU A 140 -8.68 -21.64 -3.37
N GLY A 141 -9.28 -21.12 -4.45
CA GLY A 141 -10.73 -21.01 -4.59
C GLY A 141 -11.31 -19.75 -3.93
N PRO A 142 -12.49 -19.30 -4.37
CA PRO A 142 -13.08 -18.05 -3.91
C PRO A 142 -13.54 -18.06 -2.45
N GLU A 143 -13.87 -19.23 -1.90
CA GLU A 143 -14.40 -19.38 -0.53
C GLU A 143 -13.36 -19.08 0.54
N THR A 144 -12.07 -19.31 0.23
CA THR A 144 -10.95 -19.20 1.17
C THR A 144 -10.08 -17.98 0.89
N ALA A 145 -10.31 -17.32 -0.26
CA ALA A 145 -9.45 -16.28 -0.77
C ALA A 145 -9.37 -15.05 0.14
N GLU A 146 -10.47 -14.69 0.80
CA GLU A 146 -10.52 -13.52 1.68
C GLU A 146 -9.61 -13.72 2.91
N ASP A 147 -9.82 -14.81 3.65
CA ASP A 147 -9.03 -15.13 4.84
C ASP A 147 -7.55 -15.37 4.48
N ALA A 148 -7.30 -16.06 3.36
CA ALA A 148 -5.95 -16.29 2.89
C ALA A 148 -5.24 -14.99 2.46
N ALA A 149 -5.95 -14.05 1.82
CA ALA A 149 -5.41 -12.74 1.48
C ALA A 149 -5.01 -11.94 2.72
N ILE A 150 -5.81 -11.98 3.80
CA ILE A 150 -5.46 -11.36 5.07
C ILE A 150 -4.24 -12.03 5.72
N GLY A 151 -4.18 -13.37 5.74
CA GLY A 151 -3.03 -14.11 6.26
C GLY A 151 -1.73 -13.83 5.50
N LEU A 152 -1.81 -13.74 4.17
CA LEU A 152 -0.70 -13.32 3.32
C LEU A 152 -0.30 -11.88 3.55
N PHE A 153 -1.26 -10.96 3.67
CA PHE A 153 -0.98 -9.56 3.97
C PHE A 153 -0.24 -9.41 5.31
N ALA A 154 -0.71 -10.08 6.37
CA ALA A 154 -0.03 -10.09 7.67
C ALA A 154 1.40 -10.64 7.58
N THR A 155 1.58 -11.73 6.82
CA THR A 155 2.90 -12.33 6.58
C THR A 155 3.83 -11.36 5.86
N VAL A 156 3.36 -10.75 4.78
CA VAL A 156 4.15 -9.78 4.00
C VAL A 156 4.51 -8.58 4.87
N GLN A 157 3.58 -7.98 5.60
CA GLN A 157 3.86 -6.84 6.50
C GLN A 157 4.91 -7.20 7.57
N GLY A 158 4.83 -8.40 8.16
CA GLY A 158 5.84 -8.90 9.08
C GLY A 158 7.22 -9.03 8.43
N LEU A 159 7.29 -9.59 7.22
CA LEU A 159 8.53 -9.69 6.46
C LEU A 159 9.11 -8.31 6.12
N LEU A 160 8.29 -7.33 5.75
CA LEU A 160 8.74 -5.96 5.48
C LEU A 160 9.32 -5.28 6.73
N ALA A 161 8.69 -5.48 7.89
CA ALA A 161 9.22 -4.97 9.16
C ALA A 161 10.58 -5.58 9.51
N LEU A 162 10.75 -6.89 9.28
CA LEU A 162 12.04 -7.59 9.45
C LEU A 162 13.09 -7.11 8.44
N ASP A 163 12.69 -6.86 7.18
CA ASP A 163 13.56 -6.36 6.11
C ASP A 163 14.08 -4.95 6.46
N ALA A 164 13.18 -4.05 6.87
CA ALA A 164 13.51 -2.70 7.32
C ALA A 164 14.42 -2.68 8.56
N SER A 165 14.35 -3.70 9.40
CA SER A 165 15.20 -3.87 10.58
C SER A 165 16.49 -4.66 10.31
N ALA A 166 16.78 -4.99 9.04
CA ALA A 166 17.90 -5.86 8.62
C ALA A 166 17.91 -7.27 9.26
N LEU A 167 16.79 -7.71 9.82
CA LEU A 167 16.63 -9.01 10.49
C LEU A 167 16.42 -10.16 9.48
N LEU A 168 16.11 -9.84 8.22
CA LEU A 168 16.11 -10.83 7.14
C LEU A 168 17.52 -11.22 6.66
N GLY A 169 18.58 -10.59 7.20
CA GLY A 169 19.97 -10.83 6.81
C GLY A 169 20.41 -10.05 5.58
N GLY A 170 21.55 -10.44 5.00
CA GLY A 170 22.08 -9.81 3.78
C GLY A 170 21.15 -9.95 2.56
N PRO A 171 21.36 -9.18 1.48
CA PRO A 171 20.43 -9.06 0.36
C PRO A 171 19.95 -10.40 -0.22
N GLU A 172 20.85 -11.35 -0.44
CA GLU A 172 20.54 -12.68 -1.00
C GLU A 172 19.75 -13.55 0.00
N ALA A 173 20.10 -13.46 1.29
CA ALA A 173 19.35 -14.15 2.34
C ALA A 173 17.95 -13.56 2.49
N ALA A 174 17.83 -12.23 2.40
CA ALA A 174 16.58 -11.53 2.52
C ALA A 174 15.63 -11.82 1.35
N ASP A 175 16.13 -11.90 0.11
CA ASP A 175 15.33 -12.33 -1.05
C ASP A 175 14.85 -13.77 -0.91
N ARG A 176 15.77 -14.70 -0.65
CA ARG A 176 15.44 -16.12 -0.48
C ARG A 176 14.42 -16.35 0.64
N ARG A 177 14.61 -15.72 1.80
CA ARG A 177 13.70 -15.84 2.94
C ARG A 177 12.32 -15.26 2.63
N PHE A 178 12.27 -14.08 2.00
CA PHE A 178 11.00 -13.47 1.62
C PHE A 178 10.20 -14.38 0.68
N ARG A 179 10.81 -14.80 -0.45
CA ARG A 179 10.16 -15.68 -1.44
C ARG A 179 9.70 -16.99 -0.82
N ARG A 180 10.57 -17.63 -0.03
CA ARG A 180 10.27 -18.92 0.61
C ARG A 180 9.12 -18.80 1.60
N THR A 181 9.11 -17.77 2.44
CA THR A 181 8.06 -17.58 3.45
C THR A 181 6.72 -17.28 2.79
N VAL A 182 6.66 -16.37 1.80
CA VAL A 182 5.40 -16.08 1.08
C VAL A 182 4.83 -17.34 0.42
N THR A 183 5.68 -18.10 -0.29
CA THR A 183 5.26 -19.34 -0.98
C THR A 183 4.80 -20.41 0.03
N ALA A 184 5.54 -20.57 1.14
CA ALA A 184 5.17 -21.54 2.18
C ALA A 184 3.87 -21.16 2.89
N THR A 185 3.65 -19.88 3.17
CA THR A 185 2.39 -19.38 3.75
C THR A 185 1.23 -19.64 2.80
N LEU A 186 1.35 -19.29 1.51
CA LEU A 186 0.31 -19.52 0.50
C LEU A 186 -0.11 -21.00 0.45
N ARG A 187 0.87 -21.90 0.38
CA ARG A 187 0.63 -23.36 0.35
C ARG A 187 0.09 -23.91 1.68
N GLY A 188 0.52 -23.35 2.81
CA GLY A 188 0.02 -23.73 4.13
C GLY A 188 -1.46 -23.37 4.30
N LEU A 189 -1.85 -22.19 3.82
CA LEU A 189 -3.25 -21.75 3.78
C LEU A 189 -4.10 -22.63 2.85
N ALA A 190 -3.52 -23.15 1.76
CA ALA A 190 -4.17 -24.15 0.89
C ALA A 190 -4.47 -25.45 1.62
N GLY A 191 -3.49 -25.96 2.38
CA GLY A 191 -3.63 -27.21 3.11
C GLY A 191 -4.69 -27.15 4.22
N ALA A 192 -4.82 -26.00 4.90
CA ALA A 192 -5.82 -25.79 5.95
C ALA A 192 -7.25 -25.57 5.40
N ALA A 193 -7.39 -25.20 4.13
CA ALA A 193 -8.66 -24.98 3.45
C ALA A 193 -9.30 -26.28 2.90
N SER A 194 -8.56 -27.39 2.93
CA SER A 194 -9.11 -28.69 2.52
C SER A 194 -9.99 -29.23 3.65
N PRO A 195 -11.24 -29.65 3.38
CA PRO A 195 -12.12 -30.18 4.42
C PRO A 195 -11.49 -31.42 5.07
N ASP A 196 -11.68 -31.58 6.37
CA ASP A 196 -11.26 -32.79 7.09
C ASP A 196 -11.87 -34.04 6.42
N PRO A 197 -11.12 -35.14 6.22
CA PRO A 197 -11.65 -36.34 5.60
C PRO A 197 -12.69 -37.11 6.44
N GLU A 198 -13.10 -36.60 7.61
CA GLU A 198 -13.93 -37.34 8.58
C GLU A 198 -15.21 -36.57 8.95
N GLU A 199 -16.11 -36.40 7.99
CA GLU A 199 -17.55 -36.31 8.30
C GLU A 199 -18.34 -36.78 7.07
N SER A 200 -18.46 -38.10 6.92
CA SER A 200 -19.54 -38.71 6.15
C SER A 200 -20.27 -39.71 7.06
N PRO A 201 -21.61 -39.62 7.14
CA PRO A 201 -22.43 -40.40 8.08
C PRO A 201 -22.51 -41.88 7.76
#